data_AF-A0A847M834-F1
#
_entry.id   AF-A0A847M834-F1
#
_cell.length_a   1.000
_cell.length_b   1.000
_cell.length_c   1.000
_cell.angle_alpha   90.00
_cell.angle_beta   90.00
_cell.angle_gamma   90.00
#
_symmetry.space_group_name_H-M   'P 1'
#
loop_
_entity.id
_entity.type
_entity.pdbx_description
1 polymer ?
#
loop_
_entity_poly.entity_id
_entity_poly.type
_entity_poly.pdbx_seq_one_letter_code
_entity_poly.pdbx_strand_id
1 'polypeptide(L)'
;MKSPLPPVRISPALYAVFEAHARRTLEAVRSVAHDGTAIYMPDDSGDEPALWTRDFCYLVEGAGHLIPAAEILAAIDYLLSRQSGDGTIPERVYADGRAVYLAGAEDAPLGNRPPTDNSQFMAKLLCAYVNHTGDHSALDRRMEPLMAAMDAVSLSRDALVYIDPNSPHAGYGFTNCVGKTGKVFFSSVLYWEACQKLGAICARFEYHEDAHYWYERAEAITDNLSQFMDGSLGLFVAASEDCRQVDIWGNAYAAVMRVSSKTQMRRIARFFLDFQDQFTWHGFIRHLPEGQYWERLLADVQPGTHQNGGYWPLPAGWVAQTIATVDEDAARALLAEVATELDEHGVREWISPQEQGSGHHAASAAALLGSVQSSKKL
;
A
#
# COMPACT_ATOMS: atom_id res chain seq x y z
N MET A 1 -0.53 21.63 -2.46
CA MET A 1 -0.15 20.20 -2.43
C MET A 1 0.54 19.81 -3.74
N LYS A 2 1.59 18.98 -3.69
CA LYS A 2 2.10 18.32 -4.91
C LYS A 2 1.25 17.08 -5.14
N SER A 3 0.48 17.04 -6.23
CA SER A 3 -0.21 15.81 -6.65
C SER A 3 0.81 14.69 -6.89
N PRO A 4 0.48 13.42 -6.60
CA PRO A 4 1.32 12.27 -6.93
C PRO A 4 1.77 12.28 -8.39
N LEU A 5 2.79 11.48 -8.71
CA LEU A 5 3.17 11.23 -10.10
C LEU A 5 1.95 10.74 -10.89
N PRO A 6 1.77 11.22 -12.12
CA PRO A 6 0.65 10.77 -12.93
C PRO A 6 0.80 9.27 -13.25
N PRO A 7 -0.30 8.57 -13.53
CA PRO A 7 -0.25 7.23 -14.08
C PRO A 7 0.55 7.17 -15.39
N VAL A 8 1.26 6.06 -15.63
CA VAL A 8 2.03 5.85 -16.86
C VAL A 8 1.08 5.76 -18.04
N ARG A 9 1.37 6.51 -19.11
CA ARG A 9 0.58 6.45 -20.35
C ARG A 9 0.95 5.20 -21.12
N ILE A 10 -0.05 4.37 -21.39
CA ILE A 10 0.09 3.12 -22.14
C ILE A 10 -0.91 3.06 -23.29
N SER A 11 -0.72 2.11 -24.21
CA SER A 11 -1.65 1.91 -25.32
C SER A 11 -3.03 1.45 -24.80
N PRO A 12 -4.11 1.70 -25.54
CA PRO A 12 -5.45 1.22 -25.15
C PRO A 12 -5.53 -0.30 -25.01
N ALA A 13 -4.76 -1.05 -25.80
CA ALA A 13 -4.71 -2.50 -25.72
C ALA A 13 -4.09 -2.99 -24.41
N LEU A 14 -2.96 -2.41 -24.00
CA LEU A 14 -2.31 -2.77 -22.74
C LEU A 14 -3.16 -2.36 -21.53
N TYR A 15 -3.85 -1.22 -21.60
CA TYR A 15 -4.78 -0.82 -20.54
C TYR A 15 -5.94 -1.82 -20.39
N ALA A 16 -6.49 -2.31 -21.51
CA ALA A 16 -7.57 -3.29 -21.49
C ALA A 16 -7.14 -4.62 -20.83
N VAL A 17 -5.88 -5.01 -20.94
CA VAL A 17 -5.34 -6.20 -20.23
C VAL A 17 -5.42 -6.00 -18.71
N PHE A 18 -4.88 -4.89 -18.19
CA PHE A 18 -4.93 -4.60 -16.75
C PHE A 18 -6.37 -4.47 -16.24
N GLU A 19 -7.25 -3.81 -16.99
CA GLU A 19 -8.65 -3.67 -16.60
C GLU A 19 -9.37 -5.02 -16.59
N ALA A 20 -9.11 -5.89 -17.57
CA ALA A 20 -9.71 -7.23 -17.63
C ALA A 20 -9.27 -8.12 -16.46
N HIS A 21 -8.00 -8.04 -16.06
CA HIS A 21 -7.50 -8.75 -14.87
C HIS A 21 -8.08 -8.20 -13.58
N ALA A 22 -8.22 -6.87 -13.44
CA ALA A 22 -8.86 -6.25 -12.29
C ALA A 22 -10.34 -6.65 -12.16
N ARG A 23 -11.10 -6.69 -13.26
CA ARG A 23 -12.50 -7.13 -13.27
C ARG A 23 -12.65 -8.59 -12.85
N ARG A 24 -11.88 -9.50 -13.46
CA ARG A 24 -11.89 -10.92 -13.09
C ARG A 24 -11.53 -11.13 -11.62
N THR A 25 -10.53 -10.40 -11.14
CA THR A 25 -10.11 -10.45 -9.74
C THR A 25 -11.23 -9.99 -8.81
N LEU A 26 -11.86 -8.84 -9.10
CA LEU A 26 -12.98 -8.32 -8.31
C LEU A 26 -14.16 -9.29 -8.23
N GLU A 27 -14.47 -9.98 -9.32
CA GLU A 27 -15.51 -11.00 -9.35
C GLU A 27 -15.15 -12.22 -8.49
N ALA A 28 -13.89 -12.67 -8.55
CA ALA A 28 -13.42 -13.84 -7.82
C ALA A 28 -13.36 -13.63 -6.30
N VAL A 29 -12.97 -12.44 -5.84
CA VAL A 29 -12.74 -12.17 -4.42
C VAL A 29 -13.93 -11.56 -3.69
N ARG A 30 -15.04 -11.28 -4.40
CA ARG A 30 -16.25 -10.71 -3.78
C ARG A 30 -17.04 -11.77 -3.01
N SER A 31 -17.37 -11.47 -1.77
CA SER A 31 -18.21 -12.28 -0.89
C SER A 31 -19.25 -11.39 -0.18
N VAL A 32 -20.01 -11.98 0.74
CA VAL A 32 -21.08 -11.30 1.50
C VAL A 32 -20.96 -11.66 2.98
N ALA A 33 -20.96 -10.64 3.83
CA ALA A 33 -20.98 -10.78 5.28
C ALA A 33 -22.37 -11.18 5.80
N HIS A 34 -22.45 -11.59 7.07
CA HIS A 34 -23.66 -12.03 7.75
C HIS A 34 -24.79 -10.97 7.79
N ASP A 35 -24.45 -9.69 7.69
CA ASP A 35 -25.40 -8.57 7.66
C ASP A 35 -25.80 -8.14 6.23
N GLY A 36 -25.32 -8.86 5.20
CA GLY A 36 -25.55 -8.56 3.80
C GLY A 36 -24.53 -7.59 3.18
N THR A 37 -23.55 -7.10 3.94
CA THR A 37 -22.49 -6.23 3.40
C THR A 37 -21.64 -7.00 2.39
N ALA A 38 -21.46 -6.41 1.20
CA ALA A 38 -20.49 -6.93 0.24
C ALA A 38 -19.07 -6.72 0.79
N ILE A 39 -18.28 -7.79 0.84
CA ILE A 39 -16.88 -7.76 1.27
C ILE A 39 -15.99 -8.28 0.15
N TYR A 40 -14.74 -7.83 0.13
CA TYR A 40 -13.76 -8.20 -0.88
C TYR A 40 -12.54 -8.79 -0.18
N MET A 41 -12.29 -10.06 -0.46
CA MET A 41 -11.15 -10.81 0.07
C MET A 41 -9.85 -10.36 -0.63
N PRO A 42 -8.68 -10.57 -0.02
CA PRO A 42 -7.40 -10.27 -0.65
C PRO A 42 -7.13 -11.20 -1.85
N ASP A 43 -7.67 -12.42 -1.85
CA ASP A 43 -7.50 -13.43 -2.90
C ASP A 43 -8.67 -14.43 -2.92
N ASP A 44 -8.57 -15.45 -3.77
CA ASP A 44 -9.58 -16.50 -3.97
C ASP A 44 -9.35 -17.78 -3.14
N SER A 45 -8.44 -17.76 -2.17
CA SER A 45 -7.99 -18.96 -1.45
C SER A 45 -8.77 -19.27 -0.15
N GLY A 46 -9.60 -18.36 0.33
CA GLY A 46 -10.14 -18.39 1.70
C GLY A 46 -11.37 -19.28 1.92
N ASP A 47 -11.23 -20.26 2.82
CA ASP A 47 -12.37 -21.02 3.39
C ASP A 47 -13.23 -20.15 4.34
N GLU A 48 -12.63 -19.13 4.97
CA GLU A 48 -13.30 -18.15 5.84
C GLU A 48 -13.17 -16.73 5.24
N PRO A 49 -14.19 -16.25 4.49
CA PRO A 49 -14.14 -14.94 3.88
C PRO A 49 -13.97 -13.81 4.89
N ALA A 50 -13.05 -12.89 4.62
CA ALA A 50 -12.86 -11.68 5.42
C ALA A 50 -12.47 -10.48 4.57
N LEU A 51 -12.76 -9.29 5.09
CA LEU A 51 -12.39 -8.00 4.52
C LEU A 51 -11.10 -7.50 5.18
N TRP A 52 -10.02 -7.41 4.42
CA TRP A 52 -8.76 -6.82 4.89
C TRP A 52 -8.74 -5.31 4.64
N THR A 53 -8.45 -4.51 5.68
CA THR A 53 -8.50 -3.04 5.61
C THR A 53 -7.60 -2.48 4.51
N ARG A 54 -6.35 -2.95 4.47
CA ARG A 54 -5.32 -2.51 3.52
C ARG A 54 -5.65 -2.93 2.09
N ASP A 55 -5.93 -4.21 1.89
CA ASP A 55 -6.16 -4.79 0.56
C ASP A 55 -7.38 -4.16 -0.08
N PHE A 56 -8.43 -3.93 0.69
CA PHE A 56 -9.60 -3.19 0.24
C PHE A 56 -9.29 -1.73 -0.08
N CYS A 57 -8.44 -1.06 0.70
CA CYS A 57 -7.98 0.29 0.35
C CYS A 57 -7.28 0.32 -1.01
N TYR A 58 -6.36 -0.61 -1.30
CA TYR A 58 -5.70 -0.67 -2.61
C TYR A 58 -6.69 -0.96 -3.73
N LEU A 59 -7.66 -1.84 -3.48
CA LEU A 59 -8.74 -2.14 -4.40
C LEU A 59 -9.53 -0.88 -4.78
N VAL A 60 -9.92 -0.07 -3.79
CA VAL A 60 -10.67 1.17 -4.02
C VAL A 60 -9.80 2.25 -4.68
N GLU A 61 -8.55 2.44 -4.24
CA GLU A 61 -7.65 3.45 -4.83
C GLU A 61 -7.35 3.18 -6.30
N GLY A 62 -7.18 1.91 -6.70
CA GLY A 62 -6.83 1.55 -8.07
C GLY A 62 -8.01 1.20 -8.97
N ALA A 63 -9.02 0.55 -8.41
CA ALA A 63 -10.14 -0.03 -9.16
C ALA A 63 -11.52 0.37 -8.61
N GLY A 64 -11.62 1.39 -7.74
CA GLY A 64 -12.89 1.81 -7.13
C GLY A 64 -13.99 2.19 -8.13
N HIS A 65 -13.62 2.64 -9.34
CA HIS A 65 -14.56 2.90 -10.43
C HIS A 65 -15.25 1.65 -11.00
N LEU A 66 -14.77 0.46 -10.64
CA LEU A 66 -15.35 -0.84 -10.98
C LEU A 66 -16.25 -1.40 -9.87
N ILE A 67 -16.27 -0.74 -8.69
CA ILE A 67 -17.00 -1.20 -7.51
C ILE A 67 -18.21 -0.27 -7.29
N PRO A 68 -19.41 -0.79 -7.01
CA PRO A 68 -20.53 0.06 -6.65
C PRO A 68 -20.19 0.91 -5.42
N ALA A 69 -20.36 2.24 -5.52
CA ALA A 69 -20.04 3.15 -4.41
C ALA A 69 -20.75 2.80 -3.10
N ALA A 70 -21.99 2.28 -3.16
CA ALA A 70 -22.72 1.82 -1.99
C ALA A 70 -22.03 0.63 -1.29
N GLU A 71 -21.43 -0.29 -2.05
CA GLU A 71 -20.66 -1.40 -1.49
C GLU A 71 -19.38 -0.91 -0.83
N ILE A 72 -18.71 0.10 -1.42
CA ILE A 72 -17.53 0.72 -0.81
C ILE A 72 -17.87 1.33 0.55
N LEU A 73 -18.94 2.13 0.64
CA LEU A 73 -19.33 2.77 1.89
C LEU A 73 -19.75 1.74 2.94
N ALA A 74 -20.51 0.71 2.55
CA ALA A 74 -20.92 -0.35 3.45
C ALA A 74 -19.71 -1.12 4.01
N ALA A 75 -18.70 -1.42 3.18
CA ALA A 75 -17.47 -2.07 3.62
C ALA A 75 -16.62 -1.16 4.55
N ILE A 76 -16.58 0.15 4.30
CA ILE A 76 -15.97 1.12 5.24
C ILE A 76 -16.66 1.07 6.59
N ASP A 77 -18.00 1.10 6.61
CA ASP A 77 -18.79 1.02 7.83
C ASP A 77 -18.61 -0.31 8.56
N TYR A 78 -18.51 -1.40 7.81
CA TYR A 78 -18.26 -2.72 8.34
C TYR A 78 -16.94 -2.76 9.14
N LEU A 79 -15.86 -2.21 8.58
CA LEU A 79 -14.58 -2.12 9.27
C LEU A 79 -14.61 -1.16 10.47
N LEU A 80 -15.16 0.05 10.30
CA LEU A 80 -15.21 1.07 11.36
C LEU A 80 -16.10 0.65 12.54
N SER A 81 -17.18 -0.10 12.29
CA SER A 81 -18.04 -0.66 13.36
C SER A 81 -17.29 -1.61 14.30
N ARG A 82 -16.11 -2.09 13.87
CA ARG A 82 -15.22 -2.97 14.61
C ARG A 82 -13.91 -2.31 15.02
N GLN A 83 -13.84 -0.98 14.96
CA GLN A 83 -12.76 -0.25 15.61
C GLN A 83 -12.80 -0.53 17.12
N SER A 84 -11.63 -0.79 17.71
CA SER A 84 -11.55 -1.01 19.16
C SER A 84 -11.66 0.30 19.94
N GLY A 85 -11.92 0.24 21.24
CA GLY A 85 -12.14 1.42 22.08
C GLY A 85 -10.95 2.37 22.21
N ASP A 86 -9.73 1.94 21.86
CA ASP A 86 -8.52 2.79 21.84
C ASP A 86 -8.24 3.41 20.45
N GLY A 87 -9.14 3.20 19.49
CA GLY A 87 -8.99 3.69 18.12
C GLY A 87 -8.35 2.70 17.16
N THR A 88 -7.84 1.55 17.62
CA THR A 88 -7.20 0.57 16.71
C THR A 88 -8.19 0.06 15.66
N ILE A 89 -7.81 0.20 14.40
CA ILE A 89 -8.52 -0.34 13.24
C ILE A 89 -8.16 -1.82 13.06
N PRO A 90 -9.14 -2.71 12.82
CA PRO A 90 -8.88 -4.12 12.57
C PRO A 90 -8.01 -4.32 11.32
N GLU A 91 -7.17 -5.34 11.36
CA GLU A 91 -6.41 -5.82 10.20
C GLU A 91 -7.37 -6.44 9.19
N ARG A 92 -8.31 -7.24 9.70
CA ARG A 92 -9.40 -7.85 8.95
C ARG A 92 -10.66 -8.02 9.79
N VAL A 93 -11.80 -8.10 9.10
CA VAL A 93 -13.09 -8.49 9.70
C VAL A 93 -13.69 -9.63 8.88
N TYR A 94 -13.92 -10.77 9.53
CA TYR A 94 -14.54 -11.94 8.93
C TYR A 94 -15.99 -11.69 8.53
N ALA A 95 -16.52 -12.51 7.62
CA ALA A 95 -17.91 -12.44 7.17
C ALA A 95 -18.91 -12.57 8.32
N ASP A 96 -18.57 -13.28 9.40
CA ASP A 96 -19.40 -13.40 10.62
C ASP A 96 -19.34 -12.16 11.55
N GLY A 97 -18.53 -11.16 11.20
CA GLY A 97 -18.31 -9.94 11.97
C GLY A 97 -17.13 -9.97 12.93
N ARG A 98 -16.49 -11.13 13.15
CA ARG A 98 -15.35 -11.21 14.06
C ARG A 98 -14.18 -10.39 13.52
N ALA A 99 -13.64 -9.52 14.38
CA ALA A 99 -12.54 -8.62 14.04
C ALA A 99 -11.21 -9.16 14.56
N VAL A 100 -10.18 -9.11 13.71
CA VAL A 100 -8.80 -9.46 14.06
C VAL A 100 -7.91 -8.25 13.86
N TYR A 101 -7.07 -7.96 14.85
CA TYR A 101 -6.24 -6.75 14.89
C TYR A 101 -4.76 -7.04 14.63
N LEU A 102 -4.31 -8.28 14.85
CA LEU A 102 -2.92 -8.68 14.66
C LEU A 102 -2.74 -9.30 13.27
N ALA A 103 -1.59 -9.03 12.66
CA ALA A 103 -1.20 -9.72 11.42
C ALA A 103 -0.93 -11.22 11.69
N GLY A 104 -1.09 -12.04 10.66
CA GLY A 104 -0.87 -13.48 10.74
C GLY A 104 -2.11 -14.28 11.13
N ALA A 105 -1.91 -15.59 11.29
CA ALA A 105 -2.93 -16.50 11.77
C ALA A 105 -3.28 -16.18 13.23
N GLU A 106 -4.54 -16.38 13.63
CA GLU A 106 -4.98 -16.02 14.99
C GLU A 106 -4.31 -16.87 16.08
N ASP A 107 -3.97 -18.12 15.76
CA ASP A 107 -3.24 -19.03 16.63
C ASP A 107 -1.70 -18.83 16.58
N ALA A 108 -1.21 -18.06 15.61
CA ALA A 108 0.20 -17.73 15.42
C ALA A 108 0.39 -16.30 14.88
N PRO A 109 0.07 -15.26 15.68
CA PRO A 109 0.16 -13.88 15.23
C PRO A 109 1.61 -13.41 15.02
N LEU A 110 1.80 -12.51 14.06
CA LEU A 110 3.08 -11.90 13.69
C LEU A 110 3.37 -10.69 14.59
N GLY A 111 3.82 -10.99 15.81
CA GLY A 111 4.05 -10.01 16.86
C GLY A 111 2.86 -9.88 17.81
N ASN A 112 2.97 -8.95 18.76
CA ASN A 112 2.00 -8.77 19.85
C ASN A 112 1.22 -7.46 19.78
N ARG A 113 1.34 -6.72 18.68
CA ARG A 113 0.67 -5.44 18.45
C ARG A 113 0.11 -5.37 17.02
N PRO A 114 -0.96 -4.58 16.81
CA PRO A 114 -1.53 -4.37 15.49
C PRO A 114 -0.51 -3.79 14.50
N PRO A 115 -0.66 -4.09 13.19
CA PRO A 115 0.14 -3.44 12.16
C PRO A 115 0.07 -1.91 12.23
N THR A 116 1.20 -1.26 11.96
CA THR A 116 1.26 0.22 12.05
C THR A 116 0.51 0.96 10.95
N ASP A 117 -0.04 0.27 9.95
CA ASP A 117 -0.56 0.83 8.70
C ASP A 117 -2.10 0.88 8.59
N ASN A 118 -2.83 0.13 9.42
CA ASN A 118 -4.29 0.00 9.31
C ASN A 118 -5.02 1.35 9.42
N SER A 119 -4.60 2.22 10.35
CA SER A 119 -5.21 3.54 10.55
C SER A 119 -5.06 4.43 9.30
N GLN A 120 -3.87 4.42 8.71
CA GLN A 120 -3.53 5.15 7.50
C GLN A 120 -4.36 4.62 6.33
N PHE A 121 -4.48 3.30 6.19
CA PHE A 121 -5.31 2.69 5.15
C PHE A 121 -6.79 3.01 5.33
N MET A 122 -7.31 3.05 6.55
CA MET A 122 -8.69 3.46 6.81
C MET A 122 -8.95 4.91 6.40
N ALA A 123 -8.05 5.82 6.78
CA ALA A 123 -8.11 7.22 6.37
C ALA A 123 -8.05 7.38 4.84
N LYS A 124 -7.08 6.70 4.20
CA LYS A 124 -6.94 6.69 2.74
C LYS A 124 -8.18 6.14 2.04
N LEU A 125 -8.76 5.05 2.55
CA LEU A 125 -9.94 4.41 1.98
C LEU A 125 -11.15 5.35 1.99
N LEU A 126 -11.43 6.01 3.12
CA LEU A 126 -12.51 7.00 3.16
C LEU A 126 -12.23 8.19 2.23
N CYS A 127 -10.97 8.65 2.18
CA CYS A 127 -10.57 9.69 1.25
C CYS A 127 -10.79 9.30 -0.22
N ALA A 128 -10.45 8.05 -0.58
CA ALA A 128 -10.66 7.50 -1.92
C ALA A 128 -12.15 7.44 -2.26
N TYR A 129 -12.99 6.97 -1.33
CA TYR A 129 -14.44 6.99 -1.47
C TYR A 129 -14.98 8.40 -1.74
N VAL A 130 -14.62 9.38 -0.91
CA VAL A 130 -15.10 10.76 -1.04
C VAL A 130 -14.62 11.40 -2.35
N ASN A 131 -13.41 11.09 -2.79
CA ASN A 131 -12.91 11.54 -4.11
C ASN A 131 -13.68 10.90 -5.27
N HIS A 132 -14.11 9.66 -5.12
CA HIS A 132 -14.86 8.94 -6.14
C HIS A 132 -16.31 9.44 -6.24
N THR A 133 -16.96 9.73 -5.11
CA THR A 133 -18.41 10.02 -5.06
C THR A 133 -18.77 11.49 -4.87
N GLY A 134 -17.87 12.27 -4.28
CA GLY A 134 -18.16 13.62 -3.79
C GLY A 134 -18.97 13.67 -2.49
N ASP A 135 -19.24 12.52 -1.85
CA ASP A 135 -20.02 12.46 -0.61
C ASP A 135 -19.19 12.88 0.62
N HIS A 136 -19.03 14.19 0.81
CA HIS A 136 -18.36 14.75 1.98
C HIS A 136 -19.11 14.49 3.30
N SER A 137 -20.41 14.19 3.26
CA SER A 137 -21.16 13.81 4.47
C SER A 137 -20.70 12.46 5.02
N ALA A 138 -20.11 11.61 4.18
CA ALA A 138 -19.50 10.37 4.61
C ALA A 138 -18.23 10.61 5.44
N LEU A 139 -17.44 11.63 5.07
CA LEU A 139 -16.27 12.06 5.84
C LEU A 139 -16.69 12.61 7.20
N ASP A 140 -17.59 13.59 7.20
CA ASP A 140 -18.05 14.26 8.42
C ASP A 140 -18.53 13.27 9.50
N ARG A 141 -19.42 12.34 9.10
CA ARG A 141 -19.97 11.31 9.98
C ARG A 141 -18.95 10.31 10.53
N ARG A 142 -17.73 10.26 9.98
CA ARG A 142 -16.67 9.30 10.34
C ARG A 142 -15.38 9.99 10.77
N MET A 143 -15.37 11.31 10.92
CA MET A 143 -14.15 12.04 11.27
C MET A 143 -13.63 11.65 12.65
N GLU A 144 -14.52 11.57 13.65
CA GLU A 144 -14.14 11.19 15.02
C GLU A 144 -13.46 9.81 15.11
N PRO A 145 -14.03 8.71 14.59
CA PRO A 145 -13.33 7.42 14.61
C PRO A 145 -12.04 7.42 13.78
N LEU A 146 -11.97 8.20 12.69
CA LEU A 146 -10.72 8.36 11.94
C LEU A 146 -9.63 9.11 12.71
N MET A 147 -9.99 10.15 13.45
CA MET A 147 -9.05 10.87 14.32
C MET A 147 -8.50 9.92 15.38
N ALA A 148 -9.38 9.17 16.05
CA ALA A 148 -8.97 8.16 17.03
C ALA A 148 -8.01 7.11 16.43
N ALA A 149 -8.29 6.64 15.21
CA ALA A 149 -7.40 5.72 14.50
C ALA A 149 -6.03 6.33 14.23
N MET A 150 -5.98 7.55 13.73
CA MET A 150 -4.72 8.23 13.38
C MET A 150 -3.90 8.64 14.60
N ASP A 151 -4.56 8.88 15.75
CA ASP A 151 -3.90 9.17 17.04
C ASP A 151 -3.39 7.91 17.74
N ALA A 152 -3.96 6.73 17.44
CA ALA A 152 -3.46 5.45 17.94
C ALA A 152 -2.11 5.03 17.29
N VAL A 153 -1.71 5.67 16.18
CA VAL A 153 -0.44 5.36 15.51
C VAL A 153 0.74 5.80 16.39
N SER A 154 1.62 4.86 16.71
CA SER A 154 2.82 5.13 17.52
C SER A 154 3.83 5.97 16.74
N LEU A 155 4.10 7.19 17.20
CA LEU A 155 5.08 8.11 16.62
C LEU A 155 6.28 8.30 17.56
N SER A 156 7.46 8.45 16.98
CA SER A 156 8.66 8.93 17.67
C SER A 156 8.56 10.41 18.03
N ARG A 157 9.53 10.93 18.78
CA ARG A 157 9.65 12.37 19.09
C ARG A 157 9.80 13.26 17.84
N ASP A 158 10.26 12.68 16.75
CA ASP A 158 10.45 13.35 15.46
C ASP A 158 9.24 13.14 14.53
N ALA A 159 8.08 12.78 15.10
CA ALA A 159 6.83 12.47 14.41
C ALA A 159 6.85 11.29 13.44
N LEU A 160 8.00 10.64 13.21
CA LEU A 160 8.10 9.44 12.36
C LEU A 160 7.48 8.21 13.04
N VAL A 161 6.79 7.35 12.29
CA VAL A 161 6.16 6.12 12.82
C VAL A 161 7.23 5.23 13.44
N TYR A 162 6.95 4.71 14.63
CA TYR A 162 7.92 4.03 15.48
C TYR A 162 7.44 2.66 15.94
N ILE A 163 8.33 1.68 15.84
CA ILE A 163 8.16 0.31 16.36
C ILE A 163 9.25 0.07 17.41
N ASP A 164 8.84 -0.23 18.65
CA ASP A 164 9.77 -0.55 19.74
C ASP A 164 10.57 -1.83 19.41
N PRO A 165 11.92 -1.78 19.39
CA PRO A 165 12.77 -2.94 19.15
C PRO A 165 12.53 -4.12 20.10
N ASN A 166 12.02 -3.84 21.31
CA ASN A 166 11.69 -4.84 22.33
C ASN A 166 10.28 -5.43 22.17
N SER A 167 9.45 -4.86 21.29
CA SER A 167 8.10 -5.32 21.00
C SER A 167 7.85 -5.25 19.48
N PRO A 168 8.65 -5.97 18.68
CA PRO A 168 8.56 -5.90 17.22
C PRO A 168 7.23 -6.47 16.75
N HIS A 169 6.66 -5.85 15.72
CA HIS A 169 5.40 -6.25 15.12
C HIS A 169 5.36 -5.77 13.67
N ALA A 170 4.35 -6.20 12.92
CA ALA A 170 4.20 -5.84 11.52
C ALA A 170 4.15 -4.31 11.32
N GLY A 171 4.93 -3.82 10.37
CA GLY A 171 4.89 -2.41 9.97
C GLY A 171 3.84 -2.17 8.90
N TYR A 172 4.14 -2.64 7.69
CA TYR A 172 3.31 -2.56 6.50
C TYR A 172 2.90 -3.97 6.05
N GLY A 173 1.65 -4.14 5.62
CA GLY A 173 1.03 -5.43 5.30
C GLY A 173 1.78 -6.34 4.34
N PHE A 174 2.47 -5.76 3.37
CA PHE A 174 3.29 -6.52 2.41
C PHE A 174 4.71 -6.79 2.93
N THR A 175 4.96 -6.48 4.20
CA THR A 175 6.16 -6.80 4.99
C THR A 175 5.77 -7.29 6.39
N ASN A 176 4.59 -7.90 6.54
CA ASN A 176 4.08 -8.49 7.78
C ASN A 176 5.07 -9.41 8.51
N CYS A 177 5.88 -10.20 7.80
CA CYS A 177 6.85 -11.09 8.43
C CYS A 177 8.20 -10.41 8.69
N VAL A 178 8.37 -9.11 8.40
CA VAL A 178 9.65 -8.40 8.53
C VAL A 178 9.67 -7.59 9.82
N GLY A 179 10.67 -7.84 10.66
CA GLY A 179 10.84 -7.18 11.95
C GLY A 179 11.56 -5.84 11.85
N LYS A 180 11.00 -4.86 11.13
CA LYS A 180 11.53 -3.48 11.07
C LYS A 180 11.32 -2.78 12.42
N THR A 181 12.34 -2.16 13.00
CA THR A 181 12.24 -1.50 14.32
C THR A 181 12.90 -0.13 14.35
N GLY A 182 12.66 0.61 15.43
CA GLY A 182 12.98 2.02 15.52
C GLY A 182 11.97 2.85 14.70
N LYS A 183 12.45 3.87 13.99
CA LYS A 183 11.63 4.63 13.03
C LYS A 183 11.47 3.79 11.77
N VAL A 184 10.27 3.73 11.20
CA VAL A 184 9.95 2.89 10.03
C VAL A 184 9.56 3.77 8.84
N PHE A 185 10.31 3.65 7.74
CA PHE A 185 10.21 4.56 6.60
C PHE A 185 8.87 4.44 5.87
N PHE A 186 8.51 3.25 5.39
CA PHE A 186 7.29 3.04 4.61
C PHE A 186 6.04 3.45 5.41
N SER A 187 5.94 3.03 6.68
CA SER A 187 4.84 3.41 7.56
C SER A 187 4.77 4.93 7.79
N SER A 188 5.91 5.62 7.86
CA SER A 188 5.96 7.09 7.97
C SER A 188 5.48 7.77 6.69
N VAL A 189 5.80 7.23 5.51
CA VAL A 189 5.30 7.76 4.23
C VAL A 189 3.80 7.51 4.07
N LEU A 190 3.29 6.34 4.50
CA LEU A 190 1.85 6.09 4.54
C LEU A 190 1.13 7.05 5.50
N TYR A 191 1.73 7.33 6.67
CA TYR A 191 1.18 8.26 7.64
C TYR A 191 1.09 9.68 7.08
N TRP A 192 2.17 10.13 6.46
CA TRP A 192 2.23 11.38 5.72
C TRP A 192 1.14 11.45 4.65
N GLU A 193 0.97 10.39 3.86
CA GLU A 193 -0.01 10.36 2.78
C GLU A 193 -1.45 10.45 3.32
N ALA A 194 -1.77 9.69 4.36
CA ALA A 194 -3.08 9.74 5.01
C ALA A 194 -3.39 11.15 5.52
N CYS A 195 -2.44 11.78 6.22
CA CYS A 195 -2.56 13.16 6.68
C CYS A 195 -2.76 14.14 5.50
N GLN A 196 -1.97 14.00 4.42
CA GLN A 196 -2.13 14.84 3.24
C GLN A 196 -3.52 14.69 2.61
N LYS A 197 -4.03 13.46 2.45
CA LYS A 197 -5.35 13.23 1.86
C LYS A 197 -6.47 13.79 2.72
N LEU A 198 -6.42 13.57 4.03
CA LEU A 198 -7.38 14.14 4.97
C LEU A 198 -7.35 15.67 4.89
N GLY A 199 -6.16 16.29 4.94
CA GLY A 199 -6.01 17.73 4.80
C GLY A 199 -6.55 18.26 3.46
N ALA A 200 -6.30 17.55 2.35
CA ALA A 200 -6.81 17.91 1.03
C ALA A 200 -8.33 17.93 0.96
N ILE A 201 -8.97 16.90 1.51
CA ILE A 201 -10.43 16.76 1.44
C ILE A 201 -11.09 17.74 2.40
N CYS A 202 -10.54 17.91 3.61
CA CYS A 202 -11.00 18.92 4.56
C CYS A 202 -10.93 20.31 3.93
N ALA A 203 -9.80 20.68 3.32
CA ALA A 203 -9.65 21.95 2.63
C ALA A 203 -10.62 22.12 1.45
N ARG A 204 -10.86 21.05 0.67
CA ARG A 204 -11.80 21.07 -0.47
C ARG A 204 -13.24 21.36 -0.03
N PHE A 205 -13.63 20.91 1.15
CA PHE A 205 -14.98 21.09 1.71
C PHE A 205 -15.02 22.11 2.85
N GLU A 206 -14.04 23.01 2.91
CA GLU A 206 -14.01 24.17 3.81
C GLU A 206 -13.93 23.85 5.33
N TYR A 207 -13.51 22.63 5.70
CA TYR A 207 -13.14 22.25 7.07
C TYR A 207 -11.72 22.73 7.39
N HIS A 208 -11.54 24.05 7.53
CA HIS A 208 -10.22 24.68 7.59
C HIS A 208 -9.38 24.30 8.80
N GLU A 209 -9.98 24.13 9.98
CA GLU A 209 -9.27 23.72 11.20
C GLU A 209 -8.73 22.29 11.08
N ASP A 210 -9.58 21.34 10.65
CA ASP A 210 -9.17 19.96 10.38
C ASP A 210 -8.11 19.91 9.27
N ALA A 211 -8.26 20.71 8.22
CA ALA A 211 -7.29 20.78 7.14
C ALA A 211 -5.90 21.21 7.65
N HIS A 212 -5.87 22.25 8.49
CA HIS A 212 -4.63 22.72 9.11
C HIS A 212 -4.01 21.65 10.01
N TYR A 213 -4.81 21.03 10.88
CA TYR A 213 -4.39 19.94 11.76
C TYR A 213 -3.69 18.81 11.00
N TRP A 214 -4.30 18.33 9.92
CA TRP A 214 -3.73 17.24 9.13
C TRP A 214 -2.48 17.67 8.35
N TYR A 215 -2.43 18.90 7.84
CA TYR A 215 -1.24 19.39 7.15
C TYR A 215 -0.03 19.58 8.08
N GLU A 216 -0.23 20.05 9.32
CA GLU A 216 0.86 20.15 10.29
C GLU A 216 1.48 18.77 10.61
N ARG A 217 0.64 17.74 10.77
CA ARG A 217 1.12 16.36 10.99
C ARG A 217 1.90 15.81 9.79
N ALA A 218 1.47 16.13 8.57
CA ALA A 218 2.23 15.76 7.37
C ALA A 218 3.56 16.54 7.24
N GLU A 219 3.59 17.81 7.62
CA GLU A 219 4.81 18.63 7.59
C GLU A 219 5.88 18.06 8.52
N ALA A 220 5.50 17.65 9.73
CA ALA A 220 6.42 17.06 10.70
C ALA A 220 7.14 15.79 10.19
N ILE A 221 6.47 14.96 9.38
CA ILE A 221 7.12 13.83 8.70
C ILE A 221 8.13 14.31 7.65
N THR A 222 7.73 15.31 6.86
CA THR A 222 8.54 15.85 5.75
C THR A 222 9.87 16.38 6.26
N ASP A 223 9.86 17.10 7.39
CA ASP A 223 11.04 17.67 8.03
C ASP A 223 12.04 16.60 8.50
N ASN A 224 11.55 15.41 8.83
CA ASN A 224 12.35 14.33 9.42
C ASN A 224 12.66 13.19 8.46
N LEU A 225 12.11 13.18 7.23
CA LEU A 225 12.28 12.07 6.30
C LEU A 225 13.73 11.84 5.88
N SER A 226 14.57 12.89 5.92
CA SER A 226 16.00 12.80 5.58
C SER A 226 16.78 11.83 6.49
N GLN A 227 16.26 11.52 7.68
CA GLN A 227 16.88 10.58 8.61
C GLN A 227 16.97 9.15 8.06
N PHE A 228 16.12 8.79 7.10
CA PHE A 228 16.18 7.50 6.42
C PHE A 228 17.18 7.47 5.26
N MET A 229 17.83 8.58 4.92
CA MET A 229 18.72 8.61 3.75
C MET A 229 20.01 7.85 4.03
N ASP A 230 20.32 6.86 3.19
CA ASP A 230 21.68 6.34 3.08
C ASP A 230 22.47 7.21 2.09
N GLY A 231 23.45 7.96 2.62
CA GLY A 231 24.24 8.90 1.81
C GLY A 231 25.10 8.23 0.74
N SER A 232 25.45 6.95 0.89
CA SER A 232 26.28 6.22 -0.07
C SER A 232 25.46 5.71 -1.26
N LEU A 233 24.24 5.28 -1.00
CA LEU A 233 23.32 4.75 -2.01
C LEU A 233 22.47 5.86 -2.62
N GLY A 234 22.29 6.97 -1.89
CA GLY A 234 21.38 8.04 -2.26
C GLY A 234 19.94 7.57 -2.29
N LEU A 235 19.58 6.60 -1.44
CA LEU A 235 18.24 6.00 -1.31
C LEU A 235 17.82 5.98 0.16
N PHE A 236 16.52 5.85 0.40
CA PHE A 236 16.00 5.66 1.75
C PHE A 236 16.14 4.19 2.20
N VAL A 237 16.50 3.98 3.48
CA VAL A 237 16.49 2.67 4.15
C VAL A 237 15.17 2.45 4.88
N ALA A 238 14.80 1.19 5.09
CA ALA A 238 13.48 0.78 5.56
C ALA A 238 13.19 1.16 7.02
N ALA A 239 14.22 1.23 7.86
CA ALA A 239 14.10 1.42 9.30
C ALA A 239 15.35 2.12 9.88
N SER A 240 15.31 2.59 11.13
CA SER A 240 16.47 3.19 11.80
C SER A 240 17.28 2.21 12.64
N GLU A 241 16.69 1.08 13.04
CA GLU A 241 17.34 0.04 13.86
C GLU A 241 17.35 -1.29 13.08
N ASP A 242 16.56 -2.30 13.46
CA ASP A 242 16.54 -3.58 12.75
C ASP A 242 16.01 -3.42 11.32
N CYS A 243 16.60 -4.17 10.37
CA CYS A 243 16.25 -4.10 8.96
C CYS A 243 16.53 -2.73 8.32
N ARG A 244 17.62 -2.05 8.73
CA ARG A 244 18.14 -0.82 8.12
C ARG A 244 18.79 -1.06 6.76
N GLN A 245 18.01 -1.63 5.84
CA GLN A 245 18.41 -1.98 4.47
C GLN A 245 17.64 -1.11 3.47
N VAL A 246 18.13 -0.99 2.23
CA VAL A 246 17.42 -0.23 1.19
C VAL A 246 16.02 -0.78 0.99
N ASP A 247 15.01 0.09 0.96
CA ASP A 247 13.63 -0.31 0.71
C ASP A 247 13.23 0.06 -0.73
N ILE A 248 13.27 -0.90 -1.67
CA ILE A 248 12.95 -0.61 -3.09
C ILE A 248 11.53 -0.05 -3.21
N TRP A 249 10.58 -0.67 -2.51
CA TRP A 249 9.18 -0.27 -2.56
C TRP A 249 8.97 1.09 -1.90
N GLY A 250 9.58 1.31 -0.74
CA GLY A 250 9.52 2.60 -0.05
C GLY A 250 10.08 3.73 -0.90
N ASN A 251 11.19 3.51 -1.61
CA ASN A 251 11.75 4.53 -2.50
C ASN A 251 10.83 4.80 -3.70
N ALA A 252 10.25 3.76 -4.32
CA ALA A 252 9.27 3.93 -5.39
C ALA A 252 8.05 4.70 -4.90
N TYR A 253 7.51 4.31 -3.74
CA TYR A 253 6.34 4.95 -3.14
C TYR A 253 6.60 6.42 -2.80
N ALA A 254 7.75 6.72 -2.18
CA ALA A 254 8.15 8.09 -1.85
C ALA A 254 8.40 8.98 -3.09
N ALA A 255 8.80 8.38 -4.22
CA ALA A 255 8.89 9.07 -5.50
C ALA A 255 7.49 9.35 -6.07
N VAL A 256 6.61 8.36 -6.13
CA VAL A 256 5.23 8.52 -6.64
C VAL A 256 4.44 9.52 -5.81
N MET A 257 4.51 9.42 -4.49
CA MET A 257 3.84 10.36 -3.58
C MET A 257 4.45 11.76 -3.59
N ARG A 258 5.66 11.91 -4.15
CA ARG A 258 6.42 13.18 -4.21
C ARG A 258 6.64 13.82 -2.83
N VAL A 259 6.72 12.99 -1.81
CA VAL A 259 7.25 13.37 -0.49
C VAL A 259 8.76 13.63 -0.60
N SER A 260 9.44 12.92 -1.50
CA SER A 260 10.84 13.18 -1.84
C SER A 260 11.02 14.43 -2.73
N SER A 261 12.21 15.05 -2.66
CA SER A 261 12.55 16.17 -3.54
C SER A 261 12.66 15.73 -5.00
N LYS A 262 12.51 16.66 -5.97
CA LYS A 262 12.69 16.33 -7.40
C LYS A 262 14.06 15.73 -7.71
N THR A 263 15.10 16.20 -7.02
CA THR A 263 16.47 15.68 -7.16
C THR A 263 16.55 14.25 -6.65
N GLN A 264 15.95 13.98 -5.48
CA GLN A 264 15.92 12.64 -4.89
C GLN A 264 15.12 11.67 -5.75
N MET A 265 13.94 12.06 -6.22
CA MET A 265 13.10 11.28 -7.13
C MET A 265 13.86 10.87 -8.40
N ARG A 266 14.62 11.79 -9.02
CA ARG A 266 15.45 11.47 -10.20
C ARG A 266 16.59 10.50 -9.87
N ARG A 267 17.20 10.59 -8.68
CA ARG A 267 18.21 9.63 -8.24
C ARG A 267 17.62 8.23 -8.07
N ILE A 268 16.46 8.14 -7.43
CA ILE A 268 15.71 6.87 -7.29
C ILE A 268 15.39 6.30 -8.67
N ALA A 269 14.83 7.10 -9.58
CA ALA A 269 14.50 6.65 -10.93
C ALA A 269 15.71 6.17 -11.72
N ARG A 270 16.86 6.85 -11.58
CA ARG A 270 18.10 6.44 -12.23
C ARG A 270 18.65 5.15 -11.62
N PHE A 271 18.60 5.00 -10.30
CA PHE A 271 18.95 3.74 -9.64
C PHE A 271 18.06 2.59 -10.14
N PHE A 272 16.75 2.80 -10.27
CA PHE A 272 15.87 1.76 -10.80
C PHE A 272 16.20 1.34 -12.23
N LEU A 273 16.61 2.28 -13.09
CA LEU A 273 17.08 1.94 -14.44
C LEU A 273 18.43 1.20 -14.44
N ASP A 274 19.39 1.69 -13.65
CA ASP A 274 20.76 1.15 -13.67
C ASP A 274 20.85 -0.23 -12.97
N PHE A 275 19.92 -0.55 -12.08
CA PHE A 275 19.93 -1.77 -11.27
C PHE A 275 18.66 -2.62 -11.42
N GLN A 276 17.86 -2.41 -12.46
CA GLN A 276 16.55 -3.05 -12.66
C GLN A 276 16.60 -4.57 -12.52
N ASP A 277 17.62 -5.19 -13.13
CA ASP A 277 17.81 -6.65 -13.16
C ASP A 277 18.03 -7.26 -11.77
N GLN A 278 18.43 -6.45 -10.78
CA GLN A 278 18.65 -6.94 -9.42
C GLN A 278 17.37 -7.07 -8.61
N PHE A 279 16.26 -6.47 -9.03
CA PHE A 279 15.03 -6.50 -8.25
C PHE A 279 13.78 -6.79 -9.08
N THR A 280 13.93 -7.03 -10.38
CA THR A 280 12.82 -7.30 -11.30
C THR A 280 12.89 -8.73 -11.83
N TRP A 281 11.74 -9.42 -11.89
CA TRP A 281 11.59 -10.70 -12.59
C TRP A 281 10.15 -10.80 -13.13
N HIS A 282 9.98 -11.05 -14.43
CA HIS A 282 8.68 -10.96 -15.12
C HIS A 282 7.94 -9.63 -14.88
N GLY A 283 8.70 -8.53 -14.78
CA GLY A 283 8.20 -7.21 -14.41
C GLY A 283 7.77 -7.04 -12.94
N PHE A 284 7.76 -8.10 -12.14
CA PHE A 284 7.42 -8.04 -10.71
C PHE A 284 8.64 -7.65 -9.88
N ILE A 285 8.43 -7.05 -8.71
CA ILE A 285 9.46 -6.32 -7.98
C ILE A 285 9.73 -6.93 -6.60
N ARG A 286 11.00 -7.11 -6.24
CA ARG A 286 11.44 -7.49 -4.89
C ARG A 286 11.44 -6.31 -3.93
N HIS A 287 11.31 -6.59 -2.64
CA HIS A 287 11.52 -5.59 -1.59
C HIS A 287 12.96 -5.09 -1.48
N LEU A 288 13.92 -5.99 -1.73
CA LEU A 288 15.37 -5.80 -1.64
C LEU A 288 16.03 -6.28 -2.95
N PRO A 289 17.21 -5.74 -3.32
CA PRO A 289 18.01 -6.31 -4.39
C PRO A 289 18.32 -7.80 -4.18
N GLU A 290 18.54 -8.52 -5.27
CA GLU A 290 18.86 -9.94 -5.30
C GLU A 290 20.11 -10.24 -4.44
N GLY A 291 20.08 -11.37 -3.75
CA GLY A 291 21.12 -11.76 -2.80
C GLY A 291 21.03 -11.05 -1.43
N GLN A 292 20.11 -10.11 -1.26
CA GLN A 292 19.82 -9.48 0.04
C GLN A 292 18.50 -9.99 0.63
N TYR A 293 18.51 -10.12 1.96
CA TYR A 293 17.41 -10.66 2.76
C TYR A 293 17.29 -9.85 4.05
N TRP A 294 16.09 -9.74 4.60
CA TRP A 294 15.85 -8.94 5.79
C TRP A 294 16.59 -9.50 7.01
N GLU A 295 17.24 -8.61 7.76
CA GLU A 295 18.04 -8.96 8.93
C GLU A 295 17.23 -9.64 10.04
N ARG A 296 15.99 -9.19 10.24
CA ARG A 296 15.08 -9.67 11.28
C ARG A 296 13.73 -10.01 10.70
N LEU A 297 13.22 -11.19 11.04
CA LEU A 297 11.89 -11.66 10.66
C LEU A 297 11.03 -11.94 11.91
N LEU A 298 9.71 -11.79 11.75
CA LEU A 298 8.68 -12.11 12.73
C LEU A 298 8.12 -13.53 12.55
N ALA A 299 8.41 -14.16 11.41
CA ALA A 299 8.14 -15.57 11.12
C ALA A 299 9.28 -16.16 10.29
N ASP A 300 9.41 -17.48 10.30
CA ASP A 300 10.40 -18.19 9.50
C ASP A 300 10.01 -18.15 8.02
N VAL A 301 10.62 -17.24 7.26
CA VAL A 301 10.41 -17.09 5.81
C VAL A 301 11.74 -17.25 5.11
N GLN A 302 11.80 -18.24 4.22
CA GLN A 302 13.03 -18.61 3.54
C GLN A 302 13.53 -17.47 2.62
N PRO A 303 14.86 -17.32 2.50
CA PRO A 303 15.44 -16.41 1.52
C PRO A 303 14.92 -16.66 0.10
N GLY A 304 14.49 -15.60 -0.57
CA GLY A 304 14.02 -15.64 -1.96
C GLY A 304 12.53 -15.92 -2.11
N THR A 305 11.79 -16.02 -1.00
CA THR A 305 10.36 -16.30 -1.02
C THR A 305 9.55 -15.25 -0.28
N HIS A 306 8.27 -15.13 -0.65
CA HIS A 306 7.28 -14.23 -0.04
C HIS A 306 7.86 -12.81 0.19
N GLN A 307 7.79 -12.30 1.41
CA GLN A 307 8.26 -10.95 1.75
C GLN A 307 9.78 -10.88 2.00
N ASN A 308 10.47 -12.02 2.02
CA ASN A 308 11.93 -12.12 2.17
C ASN A 308 12.64 -12.43 0.84
N GLY A 309 12.16 -11.86 -0.26
CA GLY A 309 12.83 -11.91 -1.57
C GLY A 309 11.96 -12.40 -2.73
N GLY A 310 10.68 -12.68 -2.51
CA GLY A 310 9.73 -12.89 -3.61
C GLY A 310 9.49 -11.61 -4.42
N TYR A 311 8.99 -11.79 -5.65
CA TYR A 311 8.70 -10.72 -6.60
C TYR A 311 7.20 -10.46 -6.64
N TRP A 312 6.80 -9.18 -6.51
CA TRP A 312 5.40 -8.81 -6.35
C TRP A 312 4.94 -7.86 -7.47
N PRO A 313 3.71 -8.03 -8.00
CA PRO A 313 3.16 -7.12 -9.00
C PRO A 313 2.75 -5.75 -8.40
N LEU A 314 2.28 -5.73 -7.15
CA LEU A 314 1.77 -4.52 -6.47
C LEU A 314 2.65 -3.27 -6.63
N PRO A 315 3.96 -3.30 -6.34
CA PRO A 315 4.85 -2.13 -6.50
C PRO A 315 5.27 -1.83 -7.94
N ALA A 316 5.00 -2.70 -8.93
CA ALA A 316 5.52 -2.55 -10.30
C ALA A 316 5.00 -1.26 -10.95
N GLY A 317 3.75 -0.89 -10.65
CA GLY A 317 3.19 0.39 -11.04
C GLY A 317 3.96 1.58 -10.49
N TRP A 318 4.35 1.55 -9.21
CA TRP A 318 5.11 2.63 -8.58
C TRP A 318 6.53 2.75 -9.14
N VAL A 319 7.17 1.61 -9.39
CA VAL A 319 8.49 1.57 -10.05
C VAL A 319 8.38 2.14 -11.46
N ALA A 320 7.40 1.72 -12.25
CA ALA A 320 7.16 2.24 -13.60
C ALA A 320 6.88 3.75 -13.60
N GLN A 321 6.02 4.25 -12.71
CA GLN A 321 5.76 5.69 -12.57
C GLN A 321 7.02 6.47 -12.22
N THR A 322 7.88 5.90 -11.38
CA THR A 322 9.16 6.52 -11.00
C THR A 322 10.14 6.55 -12.17
N ILE A 323 10.31 5.43 -12.88
CA ILE A 323 11.15 5.32 -14.09
C ILE A 323 10.67 6.28 -15.18
N ALA A 324 9.36 6.42 -15.38
CA ALA A 324 8.77 7.32 -16.38
C ALA A 324 9.16 8.80 -16.20
N THR A 325 9.70 9.19 -15.04
CA THR A 325 10.21 10.55 -14.82
C THR A 325 11.53 10.84 -15.54
N VAL A 326 12.21 9.80 -16.02
CA VAL A 326 13.49 9.89 -16.75
C VAL A 326 13.47 9.10 -18.06
N ASP A 327 12.69 8.02 -18.15
CA ASP A 327 12.57 7.18 -19.34
C ASP A 327 11.17 6.57 -19.42
N GLU A 328 10.30 7.12 -20.28
CA GLU A 328 8.94 6.61 -20.43
C GLU A 328 8.87 5.28 -21.19
N ASP A 329 9.83 4.99 -22.08
CA ASP A 329 9.83 3.75 -22.87
C ASP A 329 10.21 2.56 -22.00
N ALA A 330 11.21 2.72 -21.12
CA ALA A 330 11.56 1.71 -20.13
C ALA A 330 10.40 1.42 -19.16
N ALA A 331 9.69 2.45 -18.71
CA ALA A 331 8.50 2.28 -17.86
C ALA A 331 7.38 1.50 -18.56
N ARG A 332 7.15 1.76 -19.85
CA ARG A 332 6.17 1.02 -20.66
C ARG A 332 6.60 -0.42 -20.90
N ALA A 333 7.88 -0.66 -21.14
CA ALA A 333 8.43 -2.00 -21.32
C ALA A 333 8.23 -2.85 -20.05
N LEU A 334 8.55 -2.29 -18.87
CA LEU A 334 8.29 -2.95 -17.59
C LEU A 334 6.81 -3.36 -17.42
N LEU A 335 5.88 -2.45 -17.73
CA LEU A 335 4.44 -2.75 -17.64
C LEU A 335 3.97 -3.76 -18.68
N ALA A 336 4.60 -3.81 -19.86
CA ALA A 336 4.30 -4.81 -20.86
C ALA A 336 4.73 -6.22 -20.38
N GLU A 337 5.90 -6.35 -19.74
CA GLU A 337 6.34 -7.60 -19.12
C GLU A 337 5.37 -8.07 -18.03
N VAL A 338 4.93 -7.16 -17.15
CA VAL A 338 3.90 -7.46 -16.14
C VAL A 338 2.64 -7.99 -16.81
N ALA A 339 2.15 -7.33 -17.86
CA ALA A 339 0.93 -7.75 -18.54
C ALA A 339 1.05 -9.12 -19.20
N THR A 340 2.21 -9.45 -19.80
CA THR A 340 2.49 -10.79 -20.30
C THR A 340 2.41 -11.83 -19.20
N GLU A 341 3.04 -11.57 -18.05
CA GLU A 341 3.00 -12.50 -16.91
C GLU A 341 1.56 -12.71 -16.39
N LEU A 342 0.78 -11.64 -16.30
CA LEU A 342 -0.63 -11.74 -15.91
C LEU A 342 -1.46 -12.56 -16.91
N ASP A 343 -1.25 -12.38 -18.21
CA ASP A 343 -1.99 -13.12 -19.23
C ASP A 343 -1.65 -14.62 -19.24
N GLU A 344 -0.39 -14.97 -18.96
CA GLU A 344 0.06 -16.37 -18.93
C GLU A 344 -0.34 -17.09 -17.62
N HIS A 345 -0.21 -16.42 -16.46
CA HIS A 345 -0.27 -17.09 -15.15
C HIS A 345 -1.36 -16.56 -14.21
N GLY A 346 -2.07 -15.50 -14.62
CA GLY A 346 -3.06 -14.79 -13.81
C GLY A 346 -2.45 -13.83 -12.80
N VAL A 347 -3.31 -13.11 -12.07
CA VAL A 347 -2.85 -12.20 -11.01
C VAL A 347 -2.43 -13.00 -9.78
N ARG A 348 -1.14 -13.01 -9.49
CA ARG A 348 -0.58 -13.60 -8.27
C ARG A 348 -0.31 -12.55 -7.21
N GLU A 349 -0.36 -12.98 -5.95
CA GLU A 349 0.11 -12.16 -4.84
C GLU A 349 1.61 -11.85 -4.99
N TRP A 350 2.41 -12.90 -5.21
CA TRP A 350 3.84 -12.84 -5.47
C TRP A 350 4.31 -14.10 -6.20
N ILE A 351 5.52 -14.07 -6.76
CA ILE A 351 6.17 -15.21 -7.42
C ILE A 351 7.62 -15.37 -6.97
N SER A 352 8.14 -16.57 -7.10
CA SER A 352 9.56 -16.93 -7.01
C SER A 352 9.85 -18.09 -7.97
N PRO A 353 11.11 -18.44 -8.22
CA PRO A 353 11.44 -19.57 -9.10
C PRO A 353 10.95 -20.93 -8.57
N GLN A 354 10.64 -21.06 -7.27
CA GLN A 354 10.25 -22.32 -6.64
C GLN A 354 8.76 -22.38 -6.28
N GLU A 355 8.16 -21.25 -5.95
CA GLU A 355 6.80 -21.16 -5.43
C GLU A 355 6.13 -19.83 -5.78
N GLN A 356 4.81 -19.80 -5.68
CA GLN A 356 3.99 -18.63 -5.99
C GLN A 356 2.89 -18.47 -4.93
N GLY A 357 2.47 -17.22 -4.73
CA GLY A 357 1.37 -16.87 -3.84
C GLY A 357 -0.01 -17.19 -4.42
N SER A 358 -1.04 -16.79 -3.68
CA SER A 358 -2.45 -17.00 -4.04
C SER A 358 -2.82 -16.33 -5.37
N GLY A 359 -3.89 -16.83 -5.99
CA GLY A 359 -4.44 -16.32 -7.25
C GLY A 359 -5.43 -15.17 -7.01
N HIS A 360 -5.75 -14.44 -8.07
CA HIS A 360 -6.69 -13.32 -8.04
C HIS A 360 -6.38 -12.31 -6.91
N HIS A 361 -5.10 -11.98 -6.71
CA HIS A 361 -4.73 -11.09 -5.61
C HIS A 361 -5.20 -9.64 -5.86
N ALA A 362 -6.14 -9.19 -5.03
CA ALA A 362 -6.93 -7.98 -5.20
C ALA A 362 -6.07 -6.71 -5.23
N ALA A 363 -5.16 -6.55 -4.27
CA ALA A 363 -4.30 -5.38 -4.21
C ALA A 363 -3.32 -5.31 -5.39
N SER A 364 -2.82 -6.46 -5.87
CA SER A 364 -1.93 -6.52 -7.04
C SER A 364 -2.64 -6.04 -8.31
N ALA A 365 -3.85 -6.56 -8.59
CA ALA A 365 -4.60 -6.18 -9.79
C ALA A 365 -4.97 -4.69 -9.79
N ALA A 366 -5.45 -4.19 -8.64
CA ALA A 366 -5.92 -2.81 -8.51
C ALA A 366 -4.77 -1.80 -8.55
N ALA A 367 -3.66 -2.07 -7.83
CA ALA A 367 -2.51 -1.17 -7.81
C ALA A 367 -1.91 -0.97 -9.21
N LEU A 368 -1.84 -2.05 -10.01
CA LEU A 368 -1.41 -1.97 -11.40
C LEU A 368 -2.35 -1.11 -12.25
N LEU A 369 -3.67 -1.36 -12.21
CA LEU A 369 -4.64 -0.57 -12.95
C LEU A 369 -4.60 0.92 -12.55
N GLY A 370 -4.50 1.22 -11.25
CA GLY A 370 -4.42 2.59 -10.74
C GLY A 370 -3.13 3.33 -11.13
N SER A 371 -2.08 2.60 -11.50
CA SER A 371 -0.79 3.17 -11.90
C SER A 371 -0.68 3.50 -13.38
N VAL A 372 -1.68 3.13 -14.20
CA VAL A 372 -1.67 3.31 -15.66
C VAL A 372 -2.85 4.15 -16.15
N GLN A 373 -2.70 4.77 -17.32
CA GLN A 373 -3.79 5.46 -18.02
C GLN A 373 -3.71 5.20 -19.53
N SER A 374 -4.88 4.97 -20.14
CA SER A 374 -5.00 4.77 -21.58
C SER A 374 -4.69 6.05 -22.36
N SER A 375 -3.86 5.95 -23.40
CA SER A 375 -3.52 7.05 -24.29
C SER A 375 -3.73 6.66 -25.75
N LYS A 376 -4.68 7.32 -26.44
CA LYS A 376 -4.95 7.10 -27.88
C LYS A 376 -3.80 7.49 -28.82
N LYS A 377 -2.74 8.11 -28.28
CA LYS A 377 -1.56 8.55 -29.05
C LYS A 377 -0.48 7.45 -29.14
N LEU A 378 -0.65 6.35 -28.42
CA LEU A 378 0.28 5.22 -28.34
C LEU A 378 -0.31 3.96 -28.98
#